data_AF-A0A1J4USZ0-F1
#
_entry.id   AF-A0A1J4USZ0-F1
#
_cell.length_a   1.000
_cell.length_b   1.000
_cell.length_c   1.000
_cell.angle_alpha   90.00
_cell.angle_beta   90.00
_cell.angle_gamma   90.00
#
_symmetry.space_group_name_H-M   'P 1'
#
loop_
_entity.id
_entity.type
_entity.pdbx_description
1 polymer ?
#
loop_
_entity_poly.entity_id
_entity_poly.type
_entity_poly.pdbx_seq_one_letter_code
_entity_poly.pdbx_strand_id
1 'polypeptide(L)'
;MGVEIEFLSSKSLDKLAPERKLAVIIEAVKHNKIIVLEEGLTREEERELFSRVMHEIGKGGGFTGIEIVGLGGEVDGVRASLIKMLGGKTKGLTVVGPEKLVREIKRNPEKIGFAAGK
;
A
#
# COMPACT_ATOMS: atom_id res chain seq x y z
N MET A 1 9.86 -16.50 -11.98
CA MET A 1 9.34 -15.11 -12.04
C MET A 1 9.72 -14.46 -10.71
N GLY A 2 10.45 -13.35 -10.74
CA GLY A 2 10.85 -12.64 -9.53
C GLY A 2 9.72 -11.77 -8.99
N VAL A 3 9.63 -11.66 -7.67
CA VAL A 3 8.80 -10.65 -7.00
C VAL A 3 9.74 -9.51 -6.59
N GLU A 4 9.46 -8.30 -7.08
CA GLU A 4 10.19 -7.10 -6.67
C GLU A 4 9.43 -6.41 -5.54
N ILE A 5 10.15 -6.08 -4.48
CA ILE A 5 9.62 -5.36 -3.32
C ILE A 5 10.32 -4.02 -3.23
N GLU A 6 9.55 -2.95 -3.23
CA GLU A 6 10.04 -1.58 -3.22
C GLU A 6 9.55 -0.87 -1.96
N PHE A 7 10.49 -0.35 -1.16
CA PHE A 7 10.21 0.36 0.07
C PHE A 7 10.21 1.86 -0.20
N LEU A 8 9.09 2.52 0.07
CA LEU A 8 8.92 3.96 -0.10
C LEU A 8 8.81 4.62 1.27
N SER A 9 9.81 5.44 1.60
CA SER A 9 9.81 6.23 2.83
C SER A 9 8.73 7.32 2.78
N SER A 10 8.16 7.66 3.92
CA SER A 10 7.18 8.76 3.97
C SER A 10 7.78 10.08 3.50
N LYS A 11 9.04 10.35 3.86
CA LYS A 11 9.78 11.53 3.39
C LYS A 11 9.90 11.61 1.86
N SER A 12 9.97 10.48 1.15
CA SER A 12 9.98 10.48 -0.32
C SER A 12 8.61 10.77 -0.91
N LEU A 13 7.54 10.33 -0.25
CA LEU A 13 6.16 10.49 -0.72
C LEU A 13 5.59 11.86 -0.37
N ASP A 14 5.94 12.42 0.80
CA ASP A 14 5.49 13.73 1.27
C ASP A 14 6.03 14.88 0.40
N LYS A 15 7.06 14.62 -0.41
CA LYS A 15 7.57 15.56 -1.42
C LYS A 15 6.77 15.57 -2.71
N LEU A 16 5.92 14.56 -2.92
CA LEU A 16 5.10 14.42 -4.12
C LEU A 16 3.74 15.08 -3.87
N ALA A 17 3.16 15.65 -4.92
CA ALA A 17 1.75 15.96 -4.92
C ALA A 17 0.93 14.67 -4.66
N PRO A 18 -0.21 14.72 -3.95
CA PRO A 18 -1.02 13.53 -3.64
C PRO A 18 -1.35 12.71 -4.89
N GLU A 19 -1.68 13.36 -5.99
CA GLU A 19 -2.03 12.70 -7.26
C GLU A 19 -0.83 11.96 -7.85
N ARG A 20 0.37 12.50 -7.67
CA ARG A 20 1.62 11.90 -8.14
C ARG A 20 2.01 10.70 -7.28
N LYS A 21 1.80 10.78 -5.97
CA LYS A 21 1.98 9.65 -5.05
C LYS A 21 1.12 8.45 -5.47
N LEU A 22 -0.16 8.66 -5.73
CA LEU A 22 -1.06 7.58 -6.18
C LEU A 22 -0.65 7.02 -7.55
N ALA A 23 -0.25 7.87 -8.49
CA ALA A 23 0.23 7.42 -9.80
C ALA A 23 1.46 6.51 -9.71
N VAL A 24 2.42 6.84 -8.84
CA VAL A 24 3.61 6.00 -8.60
C VAL A 24 3.21 4.62 -8.08
N ILE A 25 2.29 4.56 -7.10
CA ILE A 25 1.82 3.29 -6.53
C ILE A 25 1.14 2.43 -7.61
N ILE A 26 0.24 3.02 -8.40
CA ILE A 26 -0.50 2.31 -9.46
C ILE A 26 0.45 1.75 -10.52
N GLU A 27 1.44 2.54 -10.94
CA GLU A 27 2.40 2.08 -11.93
C GLU A 27 3.24 0.92 -11.39
N ALA A 28 3.73 1.00 -10.15
CA ALA A 28 4.50 -0.08 -9.55
C ALA A 28 3.72 -1.40 -9.49
N VAL A 29 2.47 -1.37 -9.01
CA VAL A 29 1.66 -2.59 -8.88
C VAL A 29 1.23 -3.17 -10.24
N LYS A 30 1.02 -2.33 -11.26
CA LYS A 30 0.79 -2.80 -12.65
C LYS A 30 1.98 -3.59 -13.20
N HIS A 31 3.18 -3.22 -12.76
CA HIS A 31 4.43 -3.91 -13.10
C HIS A 31 4.77 -5.06 -12.13
N ASN A 32 3.76 -5.61 -11.44
CA ASN A 32 3.86 -6.76 -10.55
C ASN A 32 4.82 -6.55 -9.36
N LYS A 33 5.02 -5.29 -8.94
CA LYS A 33 5.80 -4.94 -7.75
C LYS A 33 4.92 -4.89 -6.50
N ILE A 34 5.53 -5.16 -5.36
CA ILE A 34 4.94 -4.91 -4.04
C ILE A 34 5.58 -3.65 -3.48
N ILE A 35 4.75 -2.71 -3.07
CA ILE A 35 5.17 -1.46 -2.44
C ILE A 35 4.96 -1.58 -0.93
N VAL A 36 5.99 -1.21 -0.16
CA VAL A 36 5.91 -1.06 1.29
C VAL A 36 6.10 0.41 1.65
N LEU A 37 5.07 1.00 2.25
CA LEU A 37 5.04 2.38 2.70
C LEU A 37 5.36 2.41 4.19
N GLU A 38 6.27 3.30 4.62
CA GLU A 38 6.49 3.55 6.06
C GLU A 38 5.23 4.08 6.75
N GLU A 39 4.37 4.75 5.99
CA GLU A 39 3.10 5.28 6.45
C GLU A 39 2.01 4.93 5.45
N GLY A 40 0.88 4.48 6.00
CA GLY A 40 -0.28 4.15 5.18
C GLY A 40 -0.90 5.35 4.49
N LEU A 41 -1.70 5.03 3.49
CA LEU A 41 -2.56 5.99 2.82
C LEU A 41 -3.66 6.48 3.78
N THR A 42 -4.07 7.73 3.63
CA THR A 42 -5.30 8.24 4.26
C THR A 42 -6.52 7.53 3.68
N ARG A 43 -7.68 7.61 4.34
CA ARG A 43 -8.90 6.99 3.79
C ARG A 43 -9.30 7.62 2.45
N GLU A 44 -9.03 8.92 2.30
CA GLU A 44 -9.27 9.67 1.07
C GLU A 44 -8.34 9.20 -0.05
N GLU A 45 -7.04 9.03 0.25
CA GLU A 45 -6.05 8.48 -0.68
C GLU A 45 -6.37 7.03 -1.08
N GLU A 46 -6.77 6.17 -0.13
CA GLU A 46 -7.17 4.79 -0.42
C GLU A 46 -8.39 4.79 -1.37
N ARG A 47 -9.40 5.61 -1.11
CA ARG A 47 -10.60 5.71 -1.97
C ARG A 47 -10.25 6.17 -3.38
N GLU A 48 -9.42 7.19 -3.51
CA GLU A 48 -8.96 7.69 -4.80
C GLU A 48 -8.11 6.65 -5.54
N LEU A 49 -7.23 5.94 -4.81
CA LEU A 49 -6.43 4.84 -5.36
C LEU A 49 -7.33 3.74 -5.93
N PHE A 50 -8.33 3.29 -5.18
CA PHE A 50 -9.28 2.27 -5.65
C PHE A 50 -10.05 2.74 -6.89
N SER A 51 -10.49 4.00 -6.92
CA SER A 51 -11.18 4.56 -8.09
C SER A 51 -10.30 4.49 -9.35
N ARG A 52 -9.04 4.92 -9.24
CA ARG A 52 -8.09 4.87 -10.35
C ARG A 52 -7.74 3.44 -10.76
N VAL A 53 -7.61 2.52 -9.82
CA VAL A 53 -7.37 1.10 -10.10
C VAL A 53 -8.52 0.51 -10.91
N MET A 54 -9.78 0.79 -10.57
CA MET A 54 -10.93 0.34 -11.36
C MET A 54 -10.89 0.88 -12.79
N HIS A 55 -10.47 2.13 -12.95
CA HIS A 55 -10.27 2.71 -14.29
C HIS A 55 -9.15 1.99 -15.06
N GLU A 56 -8.01 1.70 -14.42
CA GLU A 56 -6.90 0.97 -15.06
C GLU A 56 -7.27 -0.46 -15.43
N ILE A 57 -8.03 -1.18 -14.58
CA ILE A 57 -8.56 -2.52 -14.91
C ILE A 57 -9.41 -2.46 -16.19
N GLY A 58 -10.24 -1.42 -16.34
CA GLY A 58 -11.08 -1.23 -17.52
C GLY A 58 -10.32 -1.02 -18.82
N LYS A 59 -9.03 -0.62 -18.77
CA LYS A 59 -8.17 -0.49 -19.96
C LYS A 59 -7.69 -1.85 -20.50
N GLY A 60 -7.87 -2.94 -19.75
CA GLY A 60 -7.35 -4.26 -20.09
C GLY A 60 -5.86 -4.41 -19.75
N GLY A 61 -5.25 -5.52 -20.19
CA GLY A 61 -3.82 -5.78 -19.97
C GLY A 61 -3.47 -6.69 -18.78
N GLY A 62 -4.45 -7.42 -18.24
CA GLY A 62 -4.20 -8.47 -17.24
C GLY A 62 -4.00 -7.99 -15.80
N PHE A 63 -4.04 -6.68 -15.56
CA PHE A 63 -4.09 -6.11 -14.22
C PHE A 63 -5.48 -6.33 -13.61
N THR A 64 -5.56 -7.07 -12.51
CA THR A 64 -6.85 -7.48 -11.91
C THR A 64 -7.25 -6.64 -10.70
N GLY A 65 -6.33 -5.88 -10.13
CA GLY A 65 -6.57 -5.05 -8.96
C GLY A 65 -5.40 -5.07 -7.99
N ILE A 66 -5.66 -4.45 -6.84
CA ILE A 66 -4.68 -4.29 -5.75
C ILE A 66 -5.26 -4.82 -4.45
N GLU A 67 -4.38 -5.09 -3.51
CA GLU A 67 -4.72 -5.27 -2.10
C GLU A 67 -3.86 -4.31 -1.26
N ILE A 68 -4.42 -3.85 -0.14
CA ILE A 68 -3.75 -2.98 0.82
C ILE A 68 -3.79 -3.67 2.19
N VAL A 69 -2.63 -3.82 2.83
CA VAL A 69 -2.49 -4.47 4.15
C VAL A 69 -1.66 -3.59 5.06
N GLY A 70 -2.19 -3.22 6.23
CA GLY A 70 -1.41 -2.57 7.29
C GLY A 70 -0.68 -3.60 8.14
N LEU A 71 0.57 -3.31 8.52
CA LEU A 71 1.39 -4.08 9.45
C LEU A 71 1.75 -3.23 10.66
N GLY A 72 1.59 -3.80 11.85
CA GLY A 72 1.83 -3.11 13.13
C GLY A 72 0.52 -2.69 13.78
N GLY A 73 0.46 -2.86 15.10
CA GLY A 73 -0.76 -2.69 15.88
C GLY A 73 -1.40 -1.31 15.68
N GLU A 74 -2.70 -1.31 15.42
CA GLU A 74 -3.50 -0.10 15.49
C GLU A 74 -3.30 0.51 16.90
N VAL A 75 -2.77 1.73 16.97
CA VAL A 75 -2.85 2.48 18.22
C VAL A 75 -4.31 2.87 18.37
N ASP A 76 -5.12 2.07 19.04
CA ASP A 76 -6.56 2.30 19.09
C ASP A 76 -6.97 3.45 20.04
N GLY A 77 -8.14 4.03 19.75
CA GLY A 77 -8.87 4.91 20.64
C GLY A 77 -8.28 6.32 20.82
N VAL A 78 -8.43 6.88 22.02
CA VAL A 78 -8.05 8.26 22.38
C VAL A 78 -6.55 8.52 22.12
N ARG A 79 -5.70 7.49 22.24
CA ARG A 79 -4.26 7.61 21.95
C ARG A 79 -3.98 7.85 20.47
N ALA A 80 -4.67 7.20 19.55
CA ALA A 80 -4.56 7.49 18.12
C ALA A 80 -4.93 8.94 17.82
N SER A 81 -6.03 9.41 18.40
CA SER A 81 -6.54 10.78 18.19
C SER A 81 -5.58 11.83 18.74
N LEU A 82 -4.98 11.60 19.92
CA LEU A 82 -3.97 12.49 20.49
C LEU A 82 -2.68 12.49 19.68
N ILE A 83 -2.19 11.32 19.24
CA ILE A 83 -1.01 11.22 18.38
C ILE A 83 -1.23 11.99 17.08
N LYS A 84 -2.38 11.81 16.42
CA LYS A 84 -2.74 12.58 15.21
C LYS A 84 -2.87 14.08 15.47
N MET A 85 -3.46 14.48 16.61
CA MET A 85 -3.62 15.89 16.98
C MET A 85 -2.27 16.58 17.26
N LEU A 86 -1.29 15.83 17.76
CA LEU A 86 0.09 16.30 17.96
C LEU A 86 0.97 16.15 16.69
N GLY A 87 0.38 15.79 15.55
CA GLY A 87 1.10 15.62 14.28
C GLY A 87 1.88 14.32 14.15
N GLY A 88 1.73 13.38 15.09
CA GLY A 88 2.27 12.04 15.03
C GLY A 88 1.42 11.10 14.15
N LYS A 89 2.03 10.00 13.71
CA LYS A 89 1.44 9.08 12.73
C LYS A 89 1.17 7.72 13.38
N THR A 90 -0.02 7.16 13.14
CA THR A 90 -0.58 6.03 13.92
C THR A 90 -0.60 4.70 13.18
N LYS A 91 -0.17 4.67 11.92
CA LYS A 91 -0.09 3.44 11.12
C LYS A 91 1.38 3.01 11.06
N GLY A 92 1.63 1.71 11.27
CA GLY A 92 2.92 1.10 10.94
C GLY A 92 3.10 0.99 9.42
N LEU A 93 3.82 -0.04 8.96
CA LEU A 93 4.05 -0.24 7.53
C LEU A 93 2.72 -0.52 6.80
N THR A 94 2.58 -0.03 5.58
CA THR A 94 1.45 -0.38 4.71
C THR A 94 1.96 -1.02 3.44
N VAL A 95 1.42 -2.18 3.11
CA VAL A 95 1.80 -2.95 1.93
C VAL A 95 0.72 -2.85 0.88
N VAL A 96 1.11 -2.48 -0.33
CA VAL A 96 0.24 -2.37 -1.50
C VAL A 96 0.81 -3.24 -2.61
N GLY A 97 0.01 -4.12 -3.20
CA GLY A 97 0.48 -4.99 -4.27
C GLY A 97 -0.64 -5.57 -5.11
N PRO A 98 -0.32 -6.29 -6.20
CA PRO A 98 -1.30 -6.97 -7.03
C PRO A 98 -2.16 -7.92 -6.20
N GLU A 99 -3.47 -7.89 -6.42
CA GLU A 99 -4.44 -8.67 -5.63
C GLU A 99 -4.05 -10.15 -5.52
N LYS A 100 -3.63 -10.78 -6.61
CA LYS A 100 -3.23 -12.20 -6.63
C LYS A 100 -2.04 -12.49 -5.72
N LEU A 101 -1.06 -11.59 -5.69
CA LEU A 101 0.18 -11.75 -4.96
C LEU A 101 -0.01 -11.45 -3.47
N VAL A 102 -0.82 -10.45 -3.14
CA VAL A 102 -1.08 -10.07 -1.74
C VAL A 102 -2.14 -10.96 -1.09
N ARG A 103 -3.11 -11.53 -1.83
CA ARG A 103 -4.04 -12.52 -1.25
C ARG A 103 -3.33 -13.75 -0.70
N GLU A 104 -2.21 -14.15 -1.29
CA GLU A 104 -1.33 -15.20 -0.74
C GLU A 104 -0.67 -14.77 0.58
N ILE A 105 -0.30 -13.49 0.70
CA ILE A 105 0.23 -12.87 1.91
C ILE A 105 -0.84 -12.76 3.02
N LYS A 106 -2.12 -12.58 2.65
CA LYS A 106 -3.26 -12.27 3.55
C LYS A 106 -3.66 -13.40 4.52
N ARG A 107 -2.79 -14.37 4.79
CA ARG A 107 -2.96 -15.43 5.80
C ARG A 107 -2.28 -15.16 7.14
N ASN A 108 -1.56 -14.05 7.33
CA ASN A 108 -1.06 -13.64 8.65
C ASN A 108 -0.86 -12.11 8.74
N PRO A 109 -1.69 -11.37 9.50
CA PRO A 109 -1.56 -9.91 9.64
C PRO A 109 -0.27 -9.49 10.36
N GLU A 110 0.39 -10.39 11.09
CA GLU A 110 1.62 -10.12 11.83
C GLU A 110 2.89 -10.35 10.99
N LYS A 111 2.77 -11.01 9.82
CA LYS A 111 3.92 -11.44 9.03
C LYS A 111 3.63 -11.44 7.54
N ILE A 112 4.52 -10.82 6.78
CA ILE A 112 4.59 -11.02 5.32
C ILE A 112 5.75 -11.97 5.03
N GLY A 113 5.44 -13.06 4.34
CA GLY A 113 6.42 -14.04 3.87
C GLY A 113 6.39 -14.13 2.36
N PHE A 114 7.56 -14.16 1.74
CA PHE A 114 7.73 -14.40 0.31
C PHE A 114 8.44 -15.72 0.10
N ALA A 115 7.84 -16.62 -0.67
CA ALA A 115 8.53 -17.83 -1.11
C ALA A 115 9.35 -17.51 -2.37
N ALA A 116 10.65 -17.31 -2.22
CA ALA A 116 11.56 -17.22 -3.36
C ALA A 116 11.79 -18.63 -3.91
N GLY A 117 11.19 -18.93 -5.07
CA GLY A 117 11.46 -20.17 -5.80
C GLY A 117 12.84 -20.15 -6.49
N LYS A 118 13.51 -21.30 -6.51
CA LYS A 118 14.67 -21.57 -7.37
C LYS A 118 14.29 -21.50 -8.85
#